data_AF-A0A935FAX5-F1
#
_entry.id   AF-A0A935FAX5-F1
#
_cell.length_a   1.000
_cell.length_b   1.000
_cell.length_c   1.000
_cell.angle_alpha   90.00
_cell.angle_beta   90.00
_cell.angle_gamma   90.00
#
_symmetry.space_group_name_H-M   'P 1'
#
loop_
_entity.id
_entity.type
_entity.pdbx_description
1 polymer ?
#
loop_
_entity_poly.entity_id
_entity_poly.type
_entity_poly.pdbx_seq_one_letter_code
_entity_poly.pdbx_strand_id
1 'polypeptide(L)'
;MKKILLILLLFATRIEAQEPDMAKRTVIVFLSSEVIAGENFSKDAMLNWVKEVQGAMANLMKTEKTNSVVKIIASWTKDRKCKYQLSVCPENNTLLEQVGTVLQPINSPVANFASFELMLTFKFNEGCNAPETFSPEISGAAEQMKKKLSTQTLLQRKETIRNWALQEVIPVLAHFTKNVDAQFPGVQATGKMLEQKNFLNQQAATVTEKDPLYWRGVMEMNKGNLIIPLSKVLMHVANDEFDLARRYLGMLFRFADKESLASHYLMDLNRNLDLFYQCHDSLIREGIRLHDDGKYAEAIKQYNTILAAYPNSAWARYELYFSSTYLEKGNKAKDQSAAVWSKHQSAVYAADPLYPMGGGASNGREAFLLFRHLQIKELFRESSKLKEDLFTYADIALDLSAYSFAAHLYWYLMIIFPEEKFKGQSLLVWYLYSLQKLGVTEPQHFFKEDYTAILNGLDKTREEAMKNDPLYKSFKE
;
A
#
# COMPACT_ATOMS: atom_id res chain seq x y z
N MET A 1 -1.86 5.36 -25.52
CA MET A 1 -2.64 4.36 -26.29
C MET A 1 -3.50 3.40 -25.45
N LYS A 2 -3.57 3.49 -24.10
CA LYS A 2 -4.10 2.38 -23.26
C LYS A 2 -5.51 2.55 -22.64
N LYS A 3 -6.24 3.66 -22.88
CA LYS A 3 -7.66 3.82 -22.46
C LYS A 3 -8.69 3.12 -23.36
N ILE A 4 -8.21 2.36 -24.34
CA ILE A 4 -9.00 1.87 -25.47
C ILE A 4 -9.88 0.66 -25.07
N LEU A 5 -9.44 -0.21 -24.15
CA LEU A 5 -10.20 -1.44 -23.84
C LEU A 5 -11.50 -1.18 -23.05
N LEU A 6 -11.50 -0.29 -22.03
CA LEU A 6 -12.70 0.10 -21.29
C LEU A 6 -13.71 0.81 -22.19
N ILE A 7 -13.23 1.78 -22.97
CA ILE A 7 -14.03 2.50 -23.96
C ILE A 7 -14.63 1.50 -24.96
N LEU A 8 -13.86 0.50 -25.41
CA LEU A 8 -14.35 -0.53 -26.33
C LEU A 8 -15.27 -1.57 -25.70
N LEU A 9 -15.14 -1.90 -24.41
CA LEU A 9 -16.08 -2.79 -23.73
C LEU A 9 -17.41 -2.08 -23.49
N LEU A 10 -17.37 -0.78 -23.16
CA LEU A 10 -18.53 0.11 -23.10
C LEU A 10 -19.11 0.45 -24.50
N PHE A 11 -18.30 0.38 -25.56
CA PHE A 11 -18.78 0.52 -26.94
C PHE A 11 -19.22 -0.81 -27.56
N ALA A 12 -18.68 -1.96 -27.14
CA ALA A 12 -19.16 -3.28 -27.55
C ALA A 12 -20.59 -3.53 -27.03
N THR A 13 -20.93 -2.97 -25.86
CA THR A 13 -22.33 -2.94 -25.41
C THR A 13 -23.21 -2.00 -26.23
N ARG A 14 -22.65 -1.03 -26.99
CA ARG A 14 -23.43 0.00 -27.71
C ARG A 14 -23.42 -0.10 -29.24
N ILE A 15 -22.41 -0.69 -29.87
CA ILE A 15 -22.18 -0.57 -31.33
C ILE A 15 -22.49 -1.87 -32.09
N GLU A 16 -22.53 -3.04 -31.43
CA GLU A 16 -22.95 -4.30 -32.07
C GLU A 16 -23.84 -5.16 -31.17
N ALA A 17 -24.61 -4.53 -30.27
CA ALA A 17 -25.71 -5.23 -29.64
C ALA A 17 -26.79 -5.48 -30.70
N GLN A 18 -26.92 -6.72 -31.17
CA GLN A 18 -28.05 -7.16 -32.01
C GLN A 18 -29.42 -6.89 -31.35
N GLU A 19 -29.46 -6.48 -30.07
CA GLU A 19 -30.64 -5.96 -29.38
C GLU A 19 -30.29 -4.72 -28.51
N PRO A 20 -30.87 -3.53 -28.78
CA PRO A 20 -30.63 -2.28 -28.02
C PRO A 20 -30.91 -2.36 -26.50
N ASP A 21 -31.61 -3.40 -26.06
CA ASP A 21 -32.02 -3.61 -24.67
C ASP A 21 -30.89 -4.23 -23.81
N MET A 22 -29.98 -5.00 -24.41
CA MET A 22 -28.89 -5.68 -23.68
C MET A 22 -27.91 -4.71 -23.01
N ALA A 23 -27.65 -3.56 -23.65
CA ALA A 23 -26.79 -2.51 -23.09
C ALA A 23 -27.32 -1.95 -21.76
N LYS A 24 -28.65 -1.98 -21.55
CA LYS A 24 -29.31 -1.54 -20.31
C LYS A 24 -29.40 -2.64 -19.25
N ARG A 25 -29.23 -3.90 -19.68
CA ARG A 25 -29.40 -5.10 -18.85
C ARG A 25 -28.07 -5.74 -18.44
N THR A 26 -26.93 -5.27 -18.97
CA THR A 26 -25.59 -5.77 -18.62
C THR A 26 -24.73 -4.71 -17.96
N VAL A 27 -24.13 -5.06 -16.82
CA VAL A 27 -23.09 -4.26 -16.15
C VAL A 27 -21.80 -5.07 -16.09
N ILE A 28 -20.68 -4.46 -16.47
CA ILE A 28 -19.35 -5.05 -16.37
C ILE A 28 -18.54 -4.22 -15.38
N VAL A 29 -17.93 -4.88 -14.39
CA VAL A 29 -17.07 -4.26 -13.38
C VAL A 29 -15.73 -4.98 -13.37
N PHE A 30 -14.65 -4.23 -13.46
CA PHE A 30 -13.31 -4.76 -13.30
C PHE A 30 -13.00 -4.97 -11.82
N LEU A 31 -12.62 -6.19 -11.45
CA LEU A 31 -12.17 -6.51 -10.10
C LEU A 31 -10.65 -6.42 -9.99
N SER A 32 -9.93 -6.56 -11.10
CA SER A 32 -8.50 -6.28 -11.25
C SER A 32 -8.25 -4.96 -11.99
N SER A 33 -7.05 -4.38 -11.87
CA SER A 33 -6.70 -3.15 -12.59
C SER A 33 -6.82 -3.31 -14.11
N GLU A 34 -7.56 -2.41 -14.76
CA GLU A 34 -7.76 -2.36 -16.21
C GLU A 34 -6.44 -2.25 -17.00
N VAL A 35 -5.41 -1.66 -16.39
CA VAL A 35 -4.07 -1.53 -17.00
C VAL A 35 -3.50 -2.91 -17.33
N ILE A 36 -3.78 -3.92 -16.49
CA ILE A 36 -3.32 -5.29 -16.67
C ILE A 36 -4.04 -5.95 -17.84
N ALA A 37 -5.32 -5.62 -18.07
CA ALA A 37 -6.13 -6.23 -19.12
C ALA A 37 -5.48 -6.06 -20.52
N GLY A 38 -4.90 -4.90 -20.78
CA GLY A 38 -4.23 -4.60 -22.05
C GLY A 38 -2.93 -5.37 -22.30
N GLU A 39 -2.29 -5.89 -21.24
CA GLU A 39 -1.12 -6.77 -21.35
C GLU A 39 -1.54 -8.25 -21.37
N ASN A 40 -2.64 -8.58 -20.69
CA ASN A 40 -3.12 -9.95 -20.58
C ASN A 40 -3.78 -10.48 -21.85
N PHE A 41 -4.55 -9.64 -22.53
CA PHE A 41 -5.47 -10.09 -23.58
C PHE A 41 -5.28 -9.33 -24.88
N SER A 42 -5.39 -10.05 -25.99
CA SER A 42 -5.66 -9.42 -27.28
C SER A 42 -7.02 -8.71 -27.22
N LYS A 43 -7.04 -7.46 -27.69
CA LYS A 43 -8.27 -6.65 -27.77
C LYS A 43 -9.39 -7.41 -28.49
N ASP A 44 -9.11 -8.00 -29.64
CA ASP A 44 -10.14 -8.66 -30.45
C ASP A 44 -10.64 -9.94 -29.77
N ALA A 45 -9.75 -10.71 -29.14
CA ALA A 45 -10.12 -11.90 -28.40
C ALA A 45 -11.04 -11.57 -27.21
N MET A 46 -10.72 -10.50 -26.47
CA MET A 46 -11.55 -10.07 -25.33
C MET A 46 -12.91 -9.55 -25.79
N LEU A 47 -12.96 -8.76 -26.88
CA LEU A 47 -14.21 -8.23 -27.41
C LEU A 47 -15.10 -9.35 -27.96
N ASN A 48 -14.54 -10.31 -28.69
CA ASN A 48 -15.29 -11.45 -29.20
C ASN A 48 -15.86 -12.30 -28.06
N TRP A 49 -15.07 -12.56 -27.03
CA TRP A 49 -15.54 -13.29 -25.86
C TRP A 49 -16.70 -12.57 -25.14
N VAL A 50 -16.61 -11.25 -24.92
CA VAL A 50 -17.71 -10.50 -24.32
C VAL A 50 -18.97 -10.54 -25.20
N LYS A 51 -18.82 -10.42 -26.52
CA LYS A 51 -19.96 -10.55 -27.47
C LYS A 51 -20.61 -11.92 -27.40
N GLU A 52 -19.83 -13.00 -27.36
CA GLU A 52 -20.34 -14.37 -27.24
C GLU A 52 -21.08 -14.57 -25.92
N VAL A 53 -20.53 -14.12 -24.80
CA VAL A 53 -21.18 -14.18 -23.49
C VAL A 53 -22.50 -13.39 -23.49
N GLN A 54 -22.49 -12.17 -24.04
CA GLN A 54 -23.71 -11.36 -24.12
C GLN A 54 -24.76 -11.97 -25.03
N GLY A 55 -24.36 -12.53 -26.18
CA GLY A 55 -25.27 -13.22 -27.11
C GLY A 55 -25.89 -14.47 -26.49
N ALA A 56 -25.10 -15.27 -25.77
CA ALA A 56 -25.59 -16.43 -25.03
C ALA A 56 -26.62 -16.01 -23.96
N MET A 57 -26.37 -14.91 -23.26
CA MET A 57 -27.29 -14.40 -22.24
C MET A 57 -28.55 -13.78 -22.83
N ALA A 58 -28.44 -13.04 -23.94
CA ALA A 58 -29.60 -12.52 -24.66
C ALA A 58 -30.54 -13.63 -25.13
N ASN A 59 -29.97 -14.74 -25.64
CA ASN A 59 -30.77 -15.91 -26.04
C ASN A 59 -31.49 -16.55 -24.85
N LEU A 60 -30.81 -16.69 -23.70
CA LEU A 60 -31.43 -17.23 -22.49
C LEU A 60 -32.56 -16.33 -21.97
N MET A 61 -32.40 -15.00 -22.07
CA MET A 61 -33.42 -14.03 -21.66
C MET A 61 -34.71 -14.09 -22.50
N LYS A 62 -34.67 -14.66 -23.72
CA LYS A 62 -35.89 -14.83 -24.55
C LYS A 62 -36.82 -15.89 -23.97
N THR A 63 -36.23 -16.96 -23.44
CA THR A 63 -36.94 -18.11 -22.87
C THR A 63 -37.23 -17.95 -21.39
N GLU A 64 -36.34 -17.30 -20.65
CA GLU A 64 -36.48 -17.09 -19.21
C GLU A 64 -37.52 -16.01 -18.88
N LYS A 65 -38.55 -16.37 -18.11
CA LYS A 65 -39.68 -15.50 -17.76
C LYS A 65 -39.60 -14.95 -16.34
N THR A 66 -38.69 -15.48 -15.52
CA THR A 66 -38.50 -15.01 -14.16
C THR A 66 -37.81 -13.66 -14.13
N ASN A 67 -38.26 -12.81 -13.20
CA ASN A 67 -37.57 -11.59 -12.81
C ASN A 67 -36.34 -12.00 -12.00
N SER A 68 -35.13 -11.79 -12.54
CA SER A 68 -33.90 -12.26 -11.90
C SER A 68 -32.68 -11.40 -12.23
N VAL A 69 -31.66 -11.47 -11.39
CA VAL A 69 -30.34 -10.91 -11.63
C VAL A 69 -29.32 -12.03 -11.51
N VAL A 70 -28.48 -12.20 -12.52
CA VAL A 70 -27.38 -13.16 -12.53
C VAL A 70 -26.07 -12.40 -12.40
N LYS A 71 -25.22 -12.83 -11.47
CA LYS A 71 -23.84 -12.35 -11.33
C LYS A 71 -22.86 -13.45 -11.71
N ILE A 72 -21.84 -13.07 -12.47
CA ILE A 72 -20.79 -13.95 -12.96
C ILE A 72 -19.46 -13.30 -12.60
N ILE A 73 -18.63 -13.98 -11.81
CA ILE A 73 -17.22 -13.63 -11.68
C ILE A 73 -16.44 -14.52 -12.62
N ALA A 74 -15.80 -13.90 -13.60
CA ALA A 74 -14.90 -14.53 -14.55
C ALA A 74 -13.45 -14.30 -14.08
N SER A 75 -12.74 -15.38 -13.79
CA SER A 75 -11.38 -15.35 -13.25
C SER A 75 -10.40 -16.06 -14.19
N TRP A 76 -9.35 -15.37 -14.58
CA TRP A 76 -8.23 -15.92 -15.33
C TRP A 76 -7.03 -16.09 -14.41
N THR A 77 -6.42 -17.27 -14.48
CA THR A 77 -5.07 -17.49 -14.01
C THR A 77 -4.15 -17.50 -15.24
N LYS A 78 -2.92 -17.03 -15.10
CA LYS A 78 -1.94 -17.03 -16.17
C LYS A 78 -1.87 -18.40 -16.87
N ASP A 79 -1.88 -18.38 -18.20
CA ASP A 79 -1.79 -19.55 -19.08
C ASP A 79 -2.94 -20.56 -18.93
N ARG A 80 -4.04 -20.17 -18.29
CA ARG A 80 -5.24 -21.01 -18.09
C ARG A 80 -6.48 -20.34 -18.67
N LYS A 81 -7.46 -21.18 -19.01
CA LYS A 81 -8.80 -20.72 -19.40
C LYS A 81 -9.53 -20.09 -18.20
N CYS A 82 -10.49 -19.23 -18.53
CA CYS A 82 -11.36 -18.59 -17.55
C CYS A 82 -12.14 -19.63 -16.74
N LYS A 83 -12.30 -19.35 -15.45
CA LYS A 83 -13.26 -20.03 -14.57
C LYS A 83 -14.38 -19.08 -14.21
N TYR A 84 -15.58 -19.62 -14.07
CA TYR A 84 -16.76 -18.86 -13.69
C TYR A 84 -17.23 -19.23 -12.29
N GLN A 85 -17.54 -18.22 -11.49
CA GLN A 85 -18.41 -18.35 -10.32
C GLN A 85 -19.75 -17.71 -10.67
N LEU A 86 -20.85 -18.41 -10.40
CA LEU A 86 -22.19 -17.99 -10.77
C LEU A 86 -23.05 -17.78 -9.52
N SER A 87 -23.90 -16.77 -9.56
CA SER A 87 -24.88 -16.51 -8.51
C SER A 87 -26.12 -15.85 -9.08
N VAL A 88 -27.29 -16.10 -8.46
CA VAL A 88 -28.58 -15.60 -8.93
C VAL A 88 -29.43 -15.03 -7.79
N CYS A 89 -30.25 -14.02 -8.11
CA CYS A 89 -31.26 -13.42 -7.24
C CYS A 89 -32.60 -13.31 -7.99
N PRO A 90 -33.72 -13.84 -7.47
CA PRO A 90 -33.80 -14.73 -6.30
C PRO A 90 -33.12 -16.07 -6.58
N GLU A 91 -32.98 -16.92 -5.56
CA GLU A 91 -32.41 -18.27 -5.74
C GLU A 91 -33.21 -19.05 -6.80
N ASN A 92 -32.50 -19.51 -7.84
CA ASN A 92 -33.07 -20.26 -8.95
C ASN A 92 -31.99 -21.19 -9.52
N ASN A 93 -31.93 -22.42 -9.01
CA ASN A 93 -30.94 -23.41 -9.42
C ASN A 93 -31.06 -23.81 -10.90
N THR A 94 -32.27 -23.82 -11.45
CA THR A 94 -32.50 -24.11 -12.87
C THR A 94 -31.87 -23.03 -13.75
N LEU A 95 -32.09 -21.75 -13.45
CA LEU A 95 -31.46 -20.65 -14.19
C LEU A 95 -29.93 -20.68 -14.03
N LEU A 96 -29.43 -21.00 -12.84
CA LEU A 96 -28.00 -21.12 -12.57
C LEU A 96 -27.33 -22.20 -13.45
N GLU A 97 -27.95 -23.38 -13.56
CA GLU A 97 -27.50 -24.49 -14.41
C GLU A 97 -27.56 -24.13 -15.90
N GLN A 98 -28.62 -23.45 -16.33
CA GLN A 98 -28.76 -22.96 -17.70
C GLN A 98 -27.65 -21.96 -18.05
N VAL A 99 -27.37 -20.99 -17.17
CA VAL A 99 -26.27 -20.04 -17.32
C VAL A 99 -24.93 -20.78 -17.44
N GLY A 100 -24.67 -21.74 -16.56
CA GLY A 100 -23.45 -22.56 -16.63
C GLY A 100 -23.31 -23.30 -17.96
N THR A 101 -24.42 -23.89 -18.45
CA THR A 101 -24.47 -24.65 -19.70
C THR A 101 -24.18 -23.77 -20.91
N VAL A 102 -24.75 -22.56 -20.98
CA VAL A 102 -24.51 -21.66 -22.12
C VAL A 102 -23.13 -21.01 -22.10
N LEU A 103 -22.50 -20.89 -20.93
CA LEU A 103 -21.13 -20.36 -20.81
C LEU A 103 -20.05 -21.39 -21.11
N GLN A 104 -20.29 -22.68 -20.85
CA GLN A 104 -19.31 -23.75 -21.02
C GLN A 104 -18.70 -23.84 -22.44
N PRO A 105 -19.46 -23.74 -23.55
CA PRO A 105 -18.88 -23.84 -24.90
C PRO A 105 -18.16 -22.56 -25.35
N ILE A 106 -18.34 -21.43 -24.66
CA ILE A 106 -17.76 -20.14 -25.05
C ILE A 106 -16.25 -20.16 -24.79
N ASN A 107 -15.46 -19.91 -25.83
CA ASN A 107 -14.02 -19.96 -25.71
C ASN A 107 -13.49 -18.65 -25.11
N SER A 108 -13.11 -18.69 -23.83
CA SER A 108 -12.49 -17.54 -23.17
C SER A 108 -11.09 -17.25 -23.72
N PRO A 109 -10.66 -15.97 -23.78
CA PRO A 109 -9.25 -15.66 -24.00
C PRO A 109 -8.40 -16.25 -22.86
N VAL A 110 -7.10 -16.39 -23.12
CA VAL A 110 -6.12 -16.82 -22.10
C VAL A 110 -5.38 -15.57 -21.61
N ALA A 111 -5.17 -15.47 -20.30
CA ALA A 111 -4.36 -14.41 -19.72
C ALA A 111 -2.87 -14.77 -19.89
N ASN A 112 -2.15 -13.98 -20.67
CA ASN A 112 -0.75 -14.27 -21.02
C ASN A 112 0.25 -13.83 -19.95
N PHE A 113 -0.18 -12.95 -19.02
CA PHE A 113 0.75 -12.22 -18.18
C PHE A 113 0.51 -12.43 -16.68
N ALA A 114 -0.67 -12.09 -16.18
CA ALA A 114 -1.01 -12.11 -14.76
C ALA A 114 -2.46 -12.56 -14.53
N SER A 115 -2.78 -12.93 -13.30
CA SER A 115 -4.16 -13.21 -12.89
C SER A 115 -5.06 -11.99 -13.12
N PHE A 116 -6.32 -12.22 -13.49
CA PHE A 116 -7.27 -11.16 -13.80
C PHE A 116 -8.69 -11.57 -13.47
N GLU A 117 -9.50 -10.63 -12.97
CA GLU A 117 -10.90 -10.87 -12.66
C GLU A 117 -11.81 -9.74 -13.13
N LEU A 118 -12.98 -10.12 -13.60
CA LEU A 118 -14.07 -9.21 -13.91
C LEU A 118 -15.41 -9.81 -13.47
N MET A 119 -16.34 -8.93 -13.13
CA MET A 119 -17.70 -9.28 -12.78
C MET A 119 -18.65 -8.81 -13.88
N LEU A 120 -19.48 -9.73 -14.38
CA LEU A 120 -20.62 -9.41 -15.23
C LEU A 120 -21.90 -9.54 -14.40
N THR A 121 -22.81 -8.60 -14.57
CA THR A 121 -24.16 -8.65 -14.02
C THR A 121 -25.16 -8.58 -15.16
N PHE A 122 -26.10 -9.52 -15.20
CA PHE A 122 -27.15 -9.61 -16.20
C PHE A 122 -28.52 -9.51 -15.52
N LYS A 123 -29.34 -8.56 -15.98
CA LYS A 123 -30.69 -8.33 -15.51
C LYS A 123 -31.70 -9.02 -16.43
N PHE A 124 -32.39 -10.03 -15.93
CA PHE A 124 -33.48 -10.74 -16.59
C PHE A 124 -34.80 -10.07 -16.26
N ASN A 125 -35.55 -9.69 -17.31
CA ASN A 125 -36.83 -8.98 -17.18
C ASN A 125 -36.69 -7.73 -16.28
N GLU A 126 -37.46 -7.63 -15.19
CA GLU A 126 -37.43 -6.47 -14.29
C GLU A 126 -36.33 -6.53 -13.21
N GLY A 127 -35.54 -7.61 -13.16
CA GLY A 127 -34.49 -7.82 -12.16
C GLY A 127 -35.00 -8.45 -10.86
N CYS A 128 -34.28 -8.24 -9.75
CA CYS A 128 -34.64 -8.79 -8.44
C CYS A 128 -35.22 -7.68 -7.56
N ASN A 129 -36.19 -8.00 -6.70
CA ASN A 129 -36.69 -7.05 -5.70
C ASN A 129 -35.62 -6.79 -4.64
N ALA A 130 -35.54 -5.57 -4.14
CA ALA A 130 -34.63 -5.23 -3.05
C ALA A 130 -35.16 -5.78 -1.70
N PRO A 131 -34.29 -6.26 -0.79
CA PRO A 131 -32.83 -6.37 -0.94
C PRO A 131 -32.41 -7.58 -1.80
N GLU A 132 -31.43 -7.38 -2.69
CA GLU A 132 -30.92 -8.44 -3.55
C GLU A 132 -30.08 -9.45 -2.73
N THR A 133 -30.61 -10.67 -2.55
CA THR A 133 -29.87 -11.77 -1.92
C THR A 133 -29.44 -12.76 -2.98
N PHE A 134 -28.12 -12.93 -3.13
CA PHE A 134 -27.51 -13.75 -4.17
C PHE A 134 -27.13 -15.13 -3.63
N SER A 135 -27.49 -16.20 -4.35
CA SER A 135 -27.14 -17.58 -4.00
C SER A 135 -26.65 -18.36 -5.24
N PRO A 136 -25.55 -19.14 -5.15
CA PRO A 136 -24.64 -19.25 -4.00
C PRO A 136 -23.81 -17.96 -3.78
N GLU A 137 -23.19 -17.81 -2.62
CA GLU A 137 -22.27 -16.68 -2.38
C GLU A 137 -21.02 -16.83 -3.26
N ILE A 138 -20.74 -15.81 -4.08
CA ILE A 138 -19.54 -15.74 -4.92
C ILE A 138 -18.65 -14.59 -4.48
N SER A 139 -17.34 -14.73 -4.63
CA SER A 139 -16.39 -13.71 -4.20
C SER A 139 -15.13 -13.68 -5.07
N GLY A 140 -14.65 -12.47 -5.37
CA GLY A 140 -13.39 -12.27 -6.07
C GLY A 140 -12.18 -12.49 -5.16
N ALA A 141 -10.99 -12.50 -5.75
CA ALA A 141 -9.72 -12.73 -5.09
C ALA A 141 -9.50 -11.83 -3.88
N ALA A 142 -9.90 -10.56 -3.97
CA ALA A 142 -9.87 -9.61 -2.87
C ALA A 142 -10.66 -10.10 -1.64
N GLU A 143 -11.94 -10.45 -1.81
CA GLU A 143 -12.79 -10.92 -0.71
C GLU A 143 -12.35 -12.31 -0.21
N GLN A 144 -11.86 -13.18 -1.09
CA GLN A 144 -11.27 -14.46 -0.69
C GLN A 144 -10.03 -14.27 0.19
N MET A 145 -9.14 -13.33 -0.18
CA MET A 145 -7.97 -12.96 0.63
C MET A 145 -8.40 -12.45 2.00
N LYS A 146 -9.43 -11.60 2.07
CA LYS A 146 -9.98 -11.11 3.34
C LYS A 146 -10.52 -12.24 4.21
N LYS A 147 -11.34 -13.15 3.64
CA LYS A 147 -11.85 -14.34 4.37
C LYS A 147 -10.70 -15.19 4.90
N LYS A 148 -9.69 -15.46 4.07
CA LYS A 148 -8.49 -16.22 4.44
C LYS A 148 -7.69 -15.56 5.57
N LEU A 149 -7.39 -14.27 5.44
CA LEU A 149 -6.65 -13.55 6.48
C LEU A 149 -7.43 -13.51 7.80
N SER A 150 -8.76 -13.36 7.75
CA SER A 150 -9.60 -13.22 8.95
C SER A 150 -9.56 -14.44 9.88
N THR A 151 -9.26 -15.63 9.36
CA THR A 151 -9.18 -16.88 10.16
C THR A 151 -7.75 -17.27 10.55
N GLN A 152 -6.74 -16.53 10.09
CA GLN A 152 -5.33 -16.85 10.28
C GLN A 152 -4.74 -16.21 11.54
N THR A 153 -3.72 -16.86 12.10
CA THR A 153 -2.85 -16.29 13.15
C THR A 153 -2.00 -15.13 12.62
N LEU A 154 -1.36 -14.37 13.51
CA LEU A 154 -0.49 -13.25 13.13
C LEU A 154 0.62 -13.68 12.15
N LEU A 155 1.30 -14.80 12.44
CA LEU A 155 2.36 -15.34 11.58
C LEU A 155 1.82 -15.73 10.20
N GLN A 156 0.70 -16.46 10.16
CA GLN A 156 0.07 -16.90 8.91
C GLN A 156 -0.41 -15.73 8.06
N ARG A 157 -0.95 -14.66 8.68
CA ARG A 157 -1.33 -13.42 7.98
C ARG A 157 -0.10 -12.76 7.34
N LYS A 158 0.99 -12.61 8.10
CA LYS A 158 2.26 -12.06 7.60
C LYS A 158 2.75 -12.84 6.38
N GLU A 159 2.86 -14.16 6.49
CA GLU A 159 3.31 -15.04 5.41
C GLU A 159 2.39 -14.98 4.19
N THR A 160 1.07 -14.94 4.41
CA THR A 160 0.09 -14.85 3.32
C THR A 160 0.20 -13.54 2.56
N ILE A 161 0.36 -12.41 3.25
CA ILE A 161 0.54 -11.08 2.63
C ILE A 161 1.89 -11.00 1.90
N ARG A 162 2.96 -11.49 2.52
CA ARG A 162 4.30 -11.57 1.90
C ARG A 162 4.26 -12.38 0.60
N ASN A 163 3.63 -13.56 0.63
CA ASN A 163 3.50 -14.41 -0.55
C ASN A 163 2.64 -13.76 -1.64
N TRP A 164 1.53 -13.14 -1.28
CA TRP A 164 0.71 -12.37 -2.22
C TRP A 164 1.52 -11.27 -2.91
N ALA A 165 2.28 -10.46 -2.15
CA ALA A 165 3.14 -9.42 -2.72
C ALA A 165 4.19 -10.02 -3.68
N LEU A 166 4.85 -11.11 -3.29
CA LEU A 166 5.94 -11.73 -4.07
C LEU A 166 5.49 -12.46 -5.33
N GLN A 167 4.31 -13.08 -5.30
CA GLN A 167 3.85 -13.95 -6.39
C GLN A 167 2.86 -13.26 -7.33
N GLU A 168 2.05 -12.33 -6.82
CA GLU A 168 1.01 -11.68 -7.63
C GLU A 168 1.41 -10.24 -8.02
N VAL A 169 1.92 -9.44 -7.09
CA VAL A 169 2.07 -7.99 -7.31
C VAL A 169 3.43 -7.58 -7.87
N ILE A 170 4.52 -8.04 -7.24
CA ILE A 170 5.89 -7.68 -7.63
C ILE A 170 6.20 -8.07 -9.08
N PRO A 171 5.81 -9.25 -9.59
CA PRO A 171 6.00 -9.59 -11.01
C PRO A 171 5.24 -8.63 -11.94
N VAL A 172 4.06 -8.16 -11.53
CA VAL A 172 3.28 -7.19 -12.29
C VAL A 172 4.01 -5.86 -12.38
N LEU A 173 4.48 -5.33 -11.24
CA LEU A 173 5.21 -4.07 -11.23
C LEU A 173 6.54 -4.16 -11.99
N ALA A 174 7.25 -5.29 -11.87
CA ALA A 174 8.50 -5.53 -12.58
C ALA A 174 8.33 -5.41 -14.10
N HIS A 175 7.27 -6.02 -14.66
CA HIS A 175 6.96 -5.92 -16.09
C HIS A 175 6.70 -4.47 -16.53
N PHE A 176 5.82 -3.76 -15.83
CA PHE A 176 5.43 -2.41 -16.22
C PHE A 176 6.55 -1.38 -16.04
N THR A 177 7.52 -1.63 -15.16
CA THR A 177 8.65 -0.73 -14.93
C THR A 177 9.87 -1.10 -15.78
N LYS A 178 10.14 -2.39 -16.03
CA LYS A 178 11.27 -2.83 -16.88
C LYS A 178 11.05 -2.50 -18.35
N ASN A 179 9.80 -2.56 -18.82
CA ASN A 179 9.45 -2.42 -20.24
C ASN A 179 9.05 -1.00 -20.65
N VAL A 180 9.38 0.01 -19.83
CA VAL A 180 9.22 1.42 -20.24
C VAL A 180 10.26 1.82 -21.28
N ASP A 181 10.04 2.96 -21.92
CA ASP A 181 10.97 3.56 -22.88
C ASP A 181 12.37 3.76 -22.26
N ALA A 182 13.43 3.58 -23.06
CA ALA A 182 14.82 3.67 -22.63
C ALA A 182 15.22 5.05 -22.07
N GLN A 183 14.44 6.10 -22.35
CA GLN A 183 14.63 7.42 -21.76
C GLN A 183 14.33 7.49 -20.25
N PHE A 184 13.70 6.46 -19.67
CA PHE A 184 13.39 6.35 -18.22
C PHE A 184 14.25 5.28 -17.52
N PRO A 185 15.58 5.42 -17.48
CA PRO A 185 16.46 4.37 -16.96
C PRO A 185 16.34 4.13 -15.45
N GLY A 186 15.89 5.10 -14.65
CA GLY A 186 15.64 4.87 -13.22
C GLY A 186 14.44 3.95 -12.98
N VAL A 187 13.37 4.15 -13.76
CA VAL A 187 12.20 3.26 -13.78
C VAL A 187 12.59 1.86 -14.25
N GLN A 188 13.36 1.74 -15.34
CA GLN A 188 13.85 0.44 -15.83
C GLN A 188 14.74 -0.29 -14.82
N ALA A 189 15.62 0.44 -14.12
CA ALA A 189 16.49 -0.14 -13.09
C ALA A 189 15.67 -0.72 -11.93
N THR A 190 14.64 -0.01 -11.47
CA THR A 190 13.70 -0.52 -10.46
C THR A 190 13.01 -1.81 -10.95
N GLY A 191 12.57 -1.84 -12.21
CA GLY A 191 11.95 -3.04 -12.78
C GLY A 191 12.87 -4.26 -12.85
N LYS A 192 14.14 -4.05 -13.22
CA LYS A 192 15.16 -5.11 -13.19
C LYS A 192 15.39 -5.62 -11.77
N MET A 193 15.48 -4.72 -10.78
CA MET A 193 15.64 -5.09 -9.37
C MET A 193 14.47 -5.95 -8.87
N LEU A 194 13.24 -5.60 -9.25
CA LEU A 194 12.04 -6.35 -8.90
C LEU A 194 12.01 -7.74 -9.56
N GLU A 195 12.30 -7.81 -10.85
CA GLU A 195 12.33 -9.06 -11.62
C GLU A 195 13.36 -10.04 -11.06
N GLN A 196 14.57 -9.56 -10.79
CA GLN A 196 15.68 -10.36 -10.27
C GLN A 196 15.53 -10.67 -8.78
N LYS A 197 14.62 -9.99 -8.08
CA LYS A 197 14.38 -10.11 -6.63
C LYS A 197 15.62 -9.86 -5.78
N ASN A 198 16.53 -9.00 -6.25
CA ASN A 198 17.79 -8.67 -5.55
C ASN A 198 17.60 -7.97 -4.20
N PHE A 199 16.38 -7.51 -3.90
CA PHE A 199 16.02 -6.87 -2.63
C PHE A 199 15.68 -7.86 -1.50
N LEU A 200 15.56 -9.16 -1.78
CA LEU A 200 15.19 -10.15 -0.77
C LEU A 200 16.31 -10.41 0.24
N ASN A 201 15.91 -10.75 1.47
CA ASN A 201 16.79 -11.12 2.59
C ASN A 201 17.71 -9.98 3.04
N GLN A 202 17.33 -8.74 2.74
CA GLN A 202 17.99 -7.54 3.22
C GLN A 202 16.95 -6.44 3.43
N GLN A 203 17.31 -5.41 4.20
CA GLN A 203 16.40 -4.28 4.40
C GLN A 203 16.14 -3.59 3.06
N ALA A 204 14.87 -3.29 2.76
CA ALA A 204 14.54 -2.63 1.49
C ALA A 204 15.22 -1.25 1.37
N ALA A 205 15.54 -0.61 2.49
CA ALA A 205 16.31 0.62 2.55
C ALA A 205 17.69 0.48 1.90
N THR A 206 18.38 -0.65 2.09
CA THR A 206 19.74 -0.89 1.59
C THR A 206 19.83 -0.84 0.07
N VAL A 207 18.78 -1.28 -0.63
CA VAL A 207 18.74 -1.33 -2.09
C VAL A 207 18.03 -0.14 -2.73
N THR A 208 17.42 0.74 -1.93
CA THR A 208 16.68 1.90 -2.46
C THR A 208 17.29 3.24 -2.04
N GLU A 209 17.62 3.43 -0.77
CA GLU A 209 17.88 4.76 -0.22
C GLU A 209 19.21 5.36 -0.68
N LYS A 210 20.21 4.50 -0.90
CA LYS A 210 21.53 4.88 -1.40
C LYS A 210 21.69 4.67 -2.90
N ASP A 211 20.63 4.22 -3.59
CA ASP A 211 20.69 3.97 -5.03
C ASP A 211 20.25 5.22 -5.81
N PRO A 212 21.16 5.89 -6.54
CA PRO A 212 20.80 7.06 -7.35
C PRO A 212 19.79 6.71 -8.46
N LEU A 213 19.77 5.47 -8.96
CA LEU A 213 18.81 5.05 -9.99
C LEU A 213 17.39 4.88 -9.43
N TYR A 214 17.25 4.46 -8.17
CA TYR A 214 15.96 4.47 -7.49
C TYR A 214 15.37 5.88 -7.42
N TRP A 215 16.16 6.84 -6.93
CA TRP A 215 15.72 8.23 -6.83
C TRP A 215 15.47 8.87 -8.19
N ARG A 216 16.28 8.53 -9.19
CA ARG A 216 16.01 8.90 -10.58
C ARG A 216 14.66 8.34 -11.05
N GLY A 217 14.35 7.09 -10.73
CA GLY A 217 13.04 6.48 -11.04
C GLY A 217 11.89 7.25 -10.38
N VAL A 218 12.04 7.66 -9.12
CA VAL A 218 11.05 8.51 -8.43
C VAL A 218 10.81 9.83 -9.18
N MET A 219 11.86 10.44 -9.70
CA MET A 219 11.78 11.71 -10.44
C MET A 219 11.21 11.59 -11.86
N GLU A 220 11.40 10.44 -12.49
CA GLU A 220 10.90 10.14 -13.84
C GLU A 220 9.38 9.91 -13.88
N MET A 221 8.72 9.77 -12.72
CA MET A 221 7.29 9.51 -12.64
C MET A 221 6.43 10.77 -12.82
N ASN A 222 5.36 10.64 -13.60
CA ASN A 222 4.30 11.64 -13.65
C ASN A 222 3.55 11.76 -12.31
N LYS A 223 2.99 12.95 -12.05
CA LYS A 223 2.13 13.22 -10.89
C LYS A 223 1.06 12.13 -10.72
N GLY A 224 0.98 11.59 -9.51
CA GLY A 224 -0.01 10.56 -9.15
C GLY A 224 0.36 9.13 -9.52
N ASN A 225 1.35 8.91 -10.39
CA ASN A 225 1.84 7.57 -10.69
C ASN A 225 2.91 7.14 -9.67
N LEU A 226 2.48 6.35 -8.69
CA LEU A 226 3.29 5.95 -7.55
C LEU A 226 3.89 4.54 -7.70
N ILE A 227 4.15 4.07 -8.93
CA ILE A 227 4.65 2.70 -9.14
C ILE A 227 6.04 2.46 -8.51
N ILE A 228 6.94 3.45 -8.57
CA ILE A 228 8.28 3.37 -7.98
C ILE A 228 8.26 3.36 -6.44
N PRO A 229 7.61 4.31 -5.74
CA PRO A 229 7.52 4.23 -4.29
C PRO A 229 6.71 3.01 -3.80
N LEU A 230 5.66 2.59 -4.53
CA LEU A 230 4.95 1.34 -4.22
C LEU A 230 5.89 0.12 -4.32
N SER A 231 6.81 0.12 -5.29
CA SER A 231 7.82 -0.94 -5.39
C SER A 231 8.64 -1.05 -4.11
N LYS A 232 9.10 0.08 -3.54
CA LYS A 232 9.77 0.10 -2.23
C LYS A 232 8.88 -0.42 -1.10
N VAL A 233 7.60 -0.03 -1.07
CA VAL A 233 6.63 -0.54 -0.08
C VAL A 233 6.51 -2.07 -0.16
N LEU A 234 6.43 -2.63 -1.36
CA LEU A 234 6.35 -4.08 -1.54
C LEU A 234 7.66 -4.80 -1.22
N MET A 235 8.81 -4.16 -1.41
CA MET A 235 10.10 -4.67 -0.93
C MET A 235 10.14 -4.74 0.61
N HIS A 236 9.59 -3.74 1.31
CA HIS A 236 9.42 -3.80 2.76
C HIS A 236 8.51 -4.97 3.17
N VAL A 237 7.35 -5.13 2.52
CA VAL A 237 6.44 -6.27 2.77
C VAL A 237 7.14 -7.62 2.52
N ALA A 238 7.92 -7.72 1.44
CA ALA A 238 8.63 -8.94 1.08
C ALA A 238 9.73 -9.35 2.09
N ASN A 239 10.21 -8.39 2.88
CA ASN A 239 11.25 -8.57 3.90
C ASN A 239 10.70 -8.50 5.33
N ASP A 240 9.38 -8.68 5.52
CA ASP A 240 8.72 -8.64 6.83
C ASP A 240 8.86 -7.28 7.57
N GLU A 241 8.98 -6.16 6.84
CA GLU A 241 9.12 -4.80 7.37
C GLU A 241 7.77 -4.07 7.31
N PHE A 242 6.71 -4.65 7.90
CA PHE A 242 5.34 -4.18 7.71
C PHE A 242 5.07 -2.79 8.31
N ASP A 243 5.74 -2.42 9.40
CA ASP A 243 5.61 -1.10 10.04
C ASP A 243 6.12 -0.01 9.09
N LEU A 244 7.28 -0.22 8.45
CA LEU A 244 7.80 0.64 7.39
C LEU A 244 6.87 0.65 6.17
N ALA A 245 6.41 -0.51 5.71
CA ALA A 245 5.47 -0.58 4.58
C ALA A 245 4.20 0.25 4.84
N ARG A 246 3.59 0.10 6.02
CA ARG A 246 2.40 0.86 6.45
C ARG A 246 2.70 2.36 6.58
N ARG A 247 3.88 2.72 7.10
CA ARG A 247 4.34 4.11 7.23
C ARG A 247 4.38 4.80 5.87
N TYR A 248 5.04 4.19 4.89
CA TYR A 248 5.09 4.71 3.52
C TYR A 248 3.69 4.70 2.87
N LEU A 249 2.91 3.64 3.05
CA LEU A 249 1.56 3.51 2.49
C LEU A 249 0.63 4.65 2.94
N GLY A 250 0.63 4.98 4.24
CA GLY A 250 -0.16 6.09 4.79
C GLY A 250 0.17 7.45 4.18
N MET A 251 1.44 7.67 3.82
CA MET A 251 1.87 8.84 3.04
C MET A 251 1.38 8.77 1.60
N LEU A 252 1.64 7.66 0.89
CA LEU A 252 1.44 7.55 -0.56
C LEU A 252 -0.02 7.73 -0.97
N PHE A 253 -0.98 7.29 -0.13
CA PHE A 253 -2.40 7.50 -0.39
C PHE A 253 -2.81 8.96 -0.59
N ARG A 254 -2.08 9.91 -0.02
CA ARG A 254 -2.37 11.35 -0.14
C ARG A 254 -2.01 11.91 -1.52
N PHE A 255 -1.23 11.16 -2.30
CA PHE A 255 -0.68 11.63 -3.57
C PHE A 255 -1.06 10.74 -4.76
N ALA A 256 -1.81 9.66 -4.52
CA ALA A 256 -2.08 8.63 -5.52
C ALA A 256 -3.15 9.07 -6.53
N ASP A 257 -2.92 8.84 -7.83
CA ASP A 257 -3.97 8.91 -8.85
C ASP A 257 -4.84 7.66 -8.76
N LYS A 258 -6.12 7.82 -8.45
CA LYS A 258 -7.07 6.73 -8.17
C LYS A 258 -7.16 5.70 -9.31
N GLU A 259 -6.92 6.11 -10.54
CA GLU A 259 -7.03 5.24 -11.73
C GLU A 259 -5.73 4.51 -12.09
N SER A 260 -4.64 4.77 -11.36
CA SER A 260 -3.35 4.15 -11.65
C SER A 260 -3.26 2.69 -11.19
N LEU A 261 -2.45 1.88 -11.89
CA LEU A 261 -2.11 0.52 -11.47
C LEU A 261 -1.57 0.49 -10.02
N ALA A 262 -0.74 1.48 -9.67
CA ALA A 262 -0.18 1.60 -8.33
C ALA A 262 -1.28 1.78 -7.28
N SER A 263 -2.28 2.64 -7.53
CA SER A 263 -3.39 2.85 -6.59
C SER A 263 -4.21 1.61 -6.34
N HIS A 264 -4.48 0.81 -7.37
CA HIS A 264 -5.18 -0.47 -7.21
C HIS A 264 -4.46 -1.38 -6.20
N TYR A 265 -3.15 -1.56 -6.37
CA TYR A 265 -2.37 -2.39 -5.44
C TYR A 265 -2.09 -1.74 -4.09
N LEU A 266 -2.01 -0.41 -4.01
CA LEU A 266 -1.95 0.31 -2.73
C LEU A 266 -3.21 0.03 -1.90
N MET A 267 -4.40 0.08 -2.52
CA MET A 267 -5.67 -0.21 -1.86
C MET A 267 -5.76 -1.66 -1.36
N ASP A 268 -5.36 -2.63 -2.20
CA ASP A 268 -5.33 -4.03 -1.80
C ASP A 268 -4.35 -4.29 -0.66
N LEU A 269 -3.14 -3.72 -0.75
CA LEU A 269 -2.15 -3.85 0.32
C LEU A 269 -2.66 -3.22 1.61
N ASN A 270 -3.31 -2.05 1.56
CA ASN A 270 -3.85 -1.40 2.75
C ASN A 270 -4.88 -2.27 3.45
N ARG A 271 -5.85 -2.81 2.69
CA ARG A 271 -6.86 -3.72 3.22
C ARG A 271 -6.25 -4.97 3.86
N ASN A 272 -5.21 -5.53 3.22
CA ASN A 272 -4.51 -6.69 3.74
C ASN A 272 -3.74 -6.36 5.04
N LEU A 273 -3.02 -5.22 5.07
CA LEU A 273 -2.33 -4.74 6.26
C LEU A 273 -3.29 -4.37 7.38
N ASP A 274 -4.45 -3.77 7.09
CA ASP A 274 -5.48 -3.47 8.09
C ASP A 274 -5.93 -4.74 8.81
N LEU A 275 -6.15 -5.83 8.08
CA LEU A 275 -6.47 -7.13 8.69
C LEU A 275 -5.29 -7.67 9.51
N PHE A 276 -4.06 -7.55 9.04
CA PHE A 276 -2.88 -7.91 9.84
C PHE A 276 -2.84 -7.12 11.16
N TYR A 277 -3.01 -5.80 11.09
CA TYR A 277 -2.94 -4.93 12.26
C TYR A 277 -4.12 -5.07 13.20
N GLN A 278 -5.33 -5.40 12.72
CA GLN A 278 -6.44 -5.76 13.62
C GLN A 278 -6.08 -6.95 14.54
N CYS A 279 -5.41 -7.97 14.00
CA CYS A 279 -4.94 -9.10 14.79
C CYS A 279 -3.77 -8.71 15.71
N HIS A 280 -2.76 -8.03 15.16
CA HIS A 280 -1.61 -7.54 15.91
C HIS A 280 -2.02 -6.66 17.10
N ASP A 281 -2.84 -5.64 16.86
CA ASP A 281 -3.25 -4.65 17.85
C ASP A 281 -4.11 -5.30 18.94
N SER A 282 -4.93 -6.31 18.59
CA SER A 282 -5.65 -7.12 19.58
C SER A 282 -4.70 -7.88 20.51
N LEU A 283 -3.63 -8.48 19.97
CA LEU A 283 -2.63 -9.20 20.77
C LEU A 283 -1.82 -8.25 21.66
N ILE A 284 -1.50 -7.05 21.17
CA ILE A 284 -0.84 -6.00 21.96
C ILE A 284 -1.73 -5.53 23.10
N ARG A 285 -3.00 -5.23 22.83
CA ARG A 285 -3.96 -4.79 23.86
C ARG A 285 -4.13 -5.81 24.98
N GLU A 286 -4.06 -7.11 24.68
CA GLU A 286 -4.04 -8.14 25.72
C GLU A 286 -2.78 -8.06 26.58
N GLY A 287 -1.61 -7.83 25.98
CA GLY A 287 -0.37 -7.56 26.72
C GLY A 287 -0.48 -6.32 27.61
N ILE A 288 -1.09 -5.24 27.11
CA ILE A 288 -1.30 -4.00 27.87
C ILE A 288 -2.24 -4.27 29.05
N ARG A 289 -3.33 -5.01 28.84
CA ARG A 289 -4.25 -5.42 29.91
C ARG A 289 -3.54 -6.20 31.01
N LEU A 290 -2.67 -7.16 30.64
CA LEU A 290 -1.85 -7.90 31.60
C LEU A 290 -0.87 -6.98 32.35
N HIS A 291 -0.27 -6.00 31.66
CA HIS A 291 0.57 -4.99 32.29
C HIS A 291 -0.21 -4.17 33.32
N ASP A 292 -1.39 -3.66 32.93
CA ASP A 292 -2.26 -2.83 33.77
C ASP A 292 -2.75 -3.60 35.01
N ASP A 293 -2.96 -4.92 34.90
CA ASP A 293 -3.25 -5.84 36.00
C ASP A 293 -2.03 -6.11 36.92
N GLY A 294 -0.85 -5.51 36.64
CA GLY A 294 0.40 -5.74 37.35
C GLY A 294 1.09 -7.07 37.02
N LYS A 295 0.58 -7.83 36.03
CA LYS A 295 1.10 -9.13 35.61
C LYS A 295 2.22 -8.98 34.57
N TYR A 296 3.27 -8.24 34.93
CA TYR A 296 4.33 -7.84 33.99
C TYR A 296 5.04 -9.03 33.31
N ALA A 297 5.26 -10.14 34.02
CA ALA A 297 5.89 -11.33 33.44
C ALA A 297 5.01 -11.99 32.34
N GLU A 298 3.69 -12.00 32.54
CA GLU A 298 2.74 -12.51 31.54
C GLU A 298 2.64 -11.58 30.33
N ALA A 299 2.64 -10.26 30.57
CA ALA A 299 2.70 -9.25 29.50
C ALA A 299 3.98 -9.40 28.65
N ILE A 300 5.14 -9.54 29.29
CA ILE A 300 6.43 -9.78 28.61
C ILE A 300 6.39 -11.06 27.77
N LYS A 301 5.83 -12.14 28.30
CA LYS A 301 5.64 -13.40 27.54
C LYS A 301 4.79 -13.16 26.30
N GLN A 302 3.68 -12.43 26.44
CA GLN A 302 2.79 -12.07 25.32
C GLN A 302 3.52 -11.26 24.24
N TYR A 303 4.27 -10.23 24.61
CA TYR A 303 5.04 -9.43 23.64
C TYR A 303 6.14 -10.25 22.95
N ASN A 304 6.81 -11.15 23.67
CA ASN A 304 7.79 -12.06 23.06
C ASN A 304 7.13 -13.05 22.08
N THR A 305 5.91 -13.52 22.35
CA THR A 305 5.14 -14.32 21.38
C THR A 305 4.81 -13.53 20.12
N ILE A 306 4.42 -12.25 20.25
CA ILE A 306 4.19 -11.37 19.11
C ILE A 306 5.49 -11.19 18.31
N LEU A 307 6.61 -10.90 18.98
CA LEU A 307 7.91 -10.69 18.35
C LEU A 307 8.50 -11.94 17.70
N ALA A 308 8.15 -13.13 18.17
CA ALA A 308 8.50 -14.38 17.49
C ALA A 308 7.79 -14.52 16.13
N ALA A 309 6.53 -14.09 16.04
CA ALA A 309 5.77 -14.09 14.78
C ALA A 309 6.13 -12.91 13.87
N TYR A 310 6.34 -11.73 14.46
CA TYR A 310 6.62 -10.47 13.77
C TYR A 310 7.71 -9.67 14.51
N PRO A 311 8.99 -9.95 14.22
CA PRO A 311 10.12 -9.30 14.90
C PRO A 311 10.21 -7.79 14.70
N ASN A 312 9.62 -7.25 13.63
CA ASN A 312 9.71 -5.83 13.27
C ASN A 312 8.53 -5.00 13.78
N SER A 313 7.87 -5.41 14.87
CA SER A 313 6.85 -4.60 15.54
C SER A 313 7.49 -3.53 16.43
N ALA A 314 7.40 -2.26 16.04
CA ALA A 314 7.84 -1.15 16.89
C ALA A 314 7.02 -1.09 18.20
N TRP A 315 5.71 -1.36 18.10
CA TRP A 315 4.81 -1.32 19.26
C TRP A 315 5.11 -2.44 20.26
N ALA A 316 5.25 -3.69 19.82
CA ALA A 316 5.58 -4.80 20.72
C ALA A 316 6.93 -4.58 21.42
N ARG A 317 7.93 -4.04 20.70
CA ARG A 317 9.24 -3.71 21.27
C ARG A 317 9.15 -2.62 22.33
N TYR A 318 8.34 -1.59 22.08
CA TYR A 318 8.09 -0.52 23.04
C TYR A 318 7.38 -1.04 24.29
N GLU A 319 6.31 -1.82 24.15
CA GLU A 319 5.58 -2.36 25.29
C GLU A 319 6.38 -3.41 26.08
N LEU A 320 7.25 -4.17 25.40
CA LEU A 320 8.22 -5.06 26.04
C LEU A 320 9.19 -4.27 26.90
N TYR A 321 9.76 -3.17 26.38
CA TYR A 321 10.60 -2.26 27.15
C TYR A 321 9.85 -1.74 28.38
N PHE A 322 8.63 -1.24 28.16
CA PHE A 322 7.82 -0.63 29.19
C PHE A 322 7.51 -1.62 30.32
N SER A 323 7.07 -2.83 29.97
CA SER A 323 6.75 -3.89 30.94
C SER A 323 7.98 -4.45 31.66
N SER A 324 9.11 -4.59 30.96
CA SER A 324 10.37 -5.03 31.58
C SER A 324 10.87 -4.04 32.62
N THR A 325 10.73 -2.74 32.35
CA THR A 325 11.11 -1.68 33.29
C THR A 325 10.29 -1.76 34.58
N TYR A 326 8.98 -2.01 34.48
CA TYR A 326 8.11 -2.14 35.64
C TYR A 326 8.34 -3.44 36.42
N LEU A 327 8.68 -4.55 35.74
CA LEU A 327 9.06 -5.79 36.41
C LEU A 327 10.33 -5.62 37.25
N GLU A 328 11.34 -4.92 36.73
CA GLU A 328 12.62 -4.70 37.42
C GLU A 328 12.51 -3.68 38.58
N LYS A 329 11.74 -2.60 38.40
CA LYS A 329 11.73 -1.45 39.33
C LYS A 329 10.45 -1.34 40.17
N GLY A 330 9.43 -2.16 39.92
CA GLY A 330 8.09 -2.04 40.50
C GLY A 330 7.43 -0.69 40.22
N ASN A 331 6.46 -0.28 41.05
CA ASN A 331 5.75 1.00 40.90
C ASN A 331 6.64 2.26 41.10
N LYS A 332 7.94 2.09 41.38
CA LYS A 332 8.94 3.17 41.33
C LYS A 332 9.40 3.48 39.90
N ALA A 333 8.89 2.77 38.88
CA ALA A 333 9.14 2.98 37.45
C ALA A 333 8.64 4.33 36.88
N LYS A 334 8.17 5.26 37.74
CA LYS A 334 7.96 6.67 37.35
C LYS A 334 9.24 7.29 36.76
N ASP A 335 10.41 6.81 37.18
CA ASP A 335 11.67 7.04 36.45
C ASP A 335 11.84 5.99 35.34
N GLN A 336 11.24 6.27 34.18
CA GLN A 336 11.65 5.73 32.88
C GLN A 336 13.06 6.23 32.55
N SER A 337 14.04 5.84 33.35
CA SER A 337 15.41 6.33 33.26
C SER A 337 15.92 6.15 31.84
N ALA A 338 16.46 7.22 31.25
CA ALA A 338 16.92 7.23 29.87
C ALA A 338 17.95 6.11 29.58
N ALA A 339 18.71 5.66 30.59
CA ALA A 339 19.62 4.53 30.51
C ALA A 339 18.98 3.16 30.21
N VAL A 340 17.70 2.96 30.55
CA VAL A 340 16.97 1.73 30.19
C VAL A 340 16.42 1.88 28.77
N TRP A 341 15.80 3.02 28.47
CA TRP A 341 15.27 3.30 27.13
C TRP A 341 16.34 3.19 26.04
N SER A 342 17.55 3.71 26.27
CA SER A 342 18.64 3.69 25.30
C SER A 342 19.02 2.26 24.84
N LYS A 343 18.79 1.23 25.66
CA LYS A 343 19.02 -0.18 25.30
C LYS A 343 17.97 -0.74 24.32
N HIS A 344 16.77 -0.16 24.29
CA HIS A 344 15.65 -0.63 23.48
C HIS A 344 15.34 0.29 22.29
N GLN A 345 15.68 1.57 22.40
CA GLN A 345 15.36 2.63 21.45
C GLN A 345 15.78 2.28 20.02
N SER A 346 17.01 1.77 19.84
CA SER A 346 17.53 1.42 18.52
C SER A 346 16.67 0.36 17.83
N ALA A 347 16.19 -0.63 18.57
CA ALA A 347 15.36 -1.70 18.02
C ALA A 347 13.93 -1.23 17.71
N VAL A 348 13.36 -0.33 18.53
CA VAL A 348 12.04 0.28 18.27
C VAL A 348 12.09 1.14 17.02
N TYR A 349 13.07 2.04 16.92
CA TYR A 349 13.17 2.96 15.79
C TYR A 349 13.78 2.33 14.53
N ALA A 350 14.47 1.18 14.63
CA ALA A 350 14.79 0.38 13.45
C ALA A 350 13.54 -0.23 12.81
N ALA A 351 12.52 -0.59 13.61
CA ALA A 351 11.24 -1.10 13.11
C ALA A 351 10.37 0.00 12.50
N ASP A 352 10.33 1.19 13.11
CA ASP A 352 9.70 2.39 12.56
C ASP A 352 10.43 3.66 13.05
N PRO A 353 11.23 4.32 12.20
CA PRO A 353 11.95 5.55 12.56
C PRO A 353 11.03 6.71 12.95
N LEU A 354 9.74 6.61 12.66
CA LEU A 354 8.72 7.61 12.95
C LEU A 354 7.71 7.10 13.99
N TYR A 355 8.08 6.08 14.77
CA TYR A 355 7.24 5.55 15.84
C TYR A 355 6.97 6.63 16.90
N PRO A 356 5.72 6.93 17.27
CA PRO A 356 5.38 8.15 17.99
C PRO A 356 5.53 8.05 19.53
N MET A 357 6.33 7.11 20.02
CA MET A 357 6.57 6.91 21.46
C MET A 357 8.07 6.87 21.75
N GLY A 358 8.41 7.09 23.01
CA GLY A 358 9.74 6.82 23.56
C GLY A 358 9.68 6.81 25.08
N GLY A 359 10.82 6.51 25.71
CA GLY A 359 10.98 6.53 27.16
C GLY A 359 11.46 7.90 27.64
N GLY A 360 12.62 7.93 28.31
CA GLY A 360 13.28 9.16 28.78
C GLY A 360 14.40 9.65 27.86
N ALA A 361 14.74 10.93 28.00
CA ALA A 361 15.90 11.57 27.36
C ALA A 361 17.02 11.84 28.37
N SER A 362 18.28 11.63 27.96
CA SER A 362 19.48 11.83 28.80
C SER A 362 20.14 13.19 28.59
N ASN A 363 19.80 13.88 27.50
CA ASN A 363 20.38 15.16 27.09
C ASN A 363 19.40 15.94 26.21
N GLY A 364 19.70 17.22 25.96
CA GLY A 364 18.83 18.10 25.18
C GLY A 364 18.55 17.61 23.75
N ARG A 365 19.50 16.91 23.11
CA ARG A 365 19.29 16.34 21.76
C ARG A 365 18.26 15.21 21.80
N GLU A 366 18.40 14.29 22.74
CA GLU A 366 17.42 13.20 22.93
C GLU A 366 16.04 13.75 23.28
N ALA A 367 15.96 14.81 24.10
CA ALA A 367 14.70 15.44 24.46
C ALA A 367 14.00 16.08 23.25
N PHE A 368 14.76 16.79 22.42
CA PHE A 368 14.28 17.33 21.17
C PHE A 368 13.75 16.22 20.24
N LEU A 369 14.55 15.16 19.99
CA LEU A 369 14.14 14.07 19.09
C LEU A 369 12.90 13.33 19.62
N LEU A 370 12.84 13.05 20.92
CA LEU A 370 11.65 12.46 21.56
C LEU A 370 10.41 13.32 21.34
N PHE A 371 10.54 14.63 21.48
CA PHE A 371 9.45 15.56 21.19
C PHE A 371 9.01 15.51 19.73
N ARG A 372 9.95 15.42 18.77
CA ARG A 372 9.62 15.26 17.34
C ARG A 372 8.82 13.97 17.09
N HIS A 373 9.15 12.87 17.76
CA HIS A 373 8.33 11.64 17.71
C HIS A 373 6.92 11.87 18.26
N LEU A 374 6.78 12.54 19.40
CA LEU A 374 5.47 12.80 20.02
C LEU A 374 4.58 13.70 19.17
N GLN A 375 5.16 14.68 18.48
CA GLN A 375 4.42 15.59 17.60
C GLN A 375 3.68 14.88 16.46
N ILE A 376 4.13 13.69 16.05
CA ILE A 376 3.45 12.88 15.02
C ILE A 376 2.01 12.55 15.42
N LYS A 377 1.72 12.41 16.73
CA LYS A 377 0.35 12.13 17.24
C LYS A 377 -0.63 13.28 17.07
N GLU A 378 -0.10 14.49 16.87
CA GLU A 378 -0.90 15.70 16.74
C GLU A 378 -1.25 15.99 15.27
N LEU A 379 -0.59 15.31 14.32
CA LEU A 379 -0.82 15.49 12.89
C LEU A 379 -2.13 14.82 12.43
N PHE A 380 -2.71 15.35 11.36
CA PHE A 380 -3.87 14.81 10.64
C PHE A 380 -5.16 14.68 11.46
N ARG A 381 -5.27 15.41 12.57
CA ARG A 381 -6.49 15.47 13.39
C ARG A 381 -7.59 16.30 12.73
N GLU A 382 -7.20 17.30 11.94
CA GLU A 382 -8.10 18.22 11.26
C GLU A 382 -7.85 18.17 9.75
N SER A 383 -8.87 17.85 8.95
CA SER A 383 -8.73 17.76 7.49
C SER A 383 -8.35 19.08 6.84
N SER A 384 -8.70 20.21 7.45
CA SER A 384 -8.33 21.57 7.01
C SER A 384 -6.83 21.86 7.11
N LYS A 385 -6.09 21.15 7.97
CA LYS A 385 -4.63 21.32 8.19
C LYS A 385 -3.79 20.31 7.41
N LEU A 386 -4.41 19.52 6.53
CA LEU A 386 -3.75 18.41 5.85
C LEU A 386 -2.45 18.84 5.14
N LYS A 387 -2.45 20.00 4.49
CA LYS A 387 -1.28 20.52 3.78
C LYS A 387 -0.15 20.83 4.76
N GLU A 388 -0.44 21.63 5.78
CA GLU A 388 0.49 22.04 6.83
C GLU A 388 1.06 20.81 7.56
N ASP A 389 0.19 19.85 7.90
CA ASP A 389 0.58 18.61 8.55
C ASP A 389 1.55 17.79 7.70
N LEU A 390 1.38 17.74 6.37
CA LEU A 390 2.33 17.06 5.47
C LEU A 390 3.70 17.75 5.45
N PHE A 391 3.75 19.09 5.44
CA PHE A 391 5.00 19.84 5.54
C PHE A 391 5.71 19.59 6.87
N THR A 392 4.95 19.68 7.98
CA THR A 392 5.48 19.39 9.31
C THR A 392 5.94 17.94 9.43
N TYR A 393 5.24 17.00 8.78
CA TYR A 393 5.63 15.60 8.81
C TYR A 393 6.97 15.35 8.10
N ALA A 394 7.19 16.00 6.95
CA ALA A 394 8.46 15.94 6.23
C ALA A 394 9.62 16.52 7.06
N ASP A 395 9.36 17.62 7.77
CA ASP A 395 10.35 18.26 8.65
C ASP A 395 10.67 17.41 9.89
N ILE A 396 9.67 16.77 10.50
CA ILE A 396 9.84 15.81 11.60
C ILE A 396 10.70 14.64 11.11
N ALA A 397 10.36 14.06 9.95
CA ALA A 397 11.12 12.93 9.41
C ALA A 397 12.58 13.29 9.15
N LEU A 398 12.84 14.52 8.69
CA LEU A 398 14.19 15.04 8.48
C LEU A 398 14.97 15.18 9.81
N ASP A 399 14.35 15.68 10.88
CA ASP A 399 14.96 15.75 12.21
C ASP A 399 15.28 14.36 12.78
N LEU A 400 14.35 13.42 12.59
CA LEU A 400 14.47 12.03 13.05
C LEU A 400 15.39 11.18 12.16
N SER A 401 16.09 11.79 11.20
CA SER A 401 17.00 11.11 10.26
C SER A 401 16.32 10.04 9.39
N ALA A 402 14.99 10.08 9.25
CA ALA A 402 14.23 9.29 8.29
C ALA A 402 14.31 9.95 6.89
N TYR A 403 15.54 10.17 6.41
CA TYR A 403 15.83 11.00 5.24
C TYR A 403 15.15 10.54 3.97
N SER A 404 15.04 9.22 3.75
CA SER A 404 14.32 8.70 2.58
C SER A 404 12.83 9.00 2.65
N PHE A 405 12.21 8.92 3.83
CA PHE A 405 10.80 9.26 4.00
C PHE A 405 10.59 10.77 3.77
N ALA A 406 11.46 11.61 4.33
CA ALA A 406 11.45 13.05 4.11
C ALA A 406 11.62 13.40 2.62
N ALA A 407 12.57 12.77 1.92
CA ALA A 407 12.79 12.99 0.49
C ALA A 407 11.55 12.64 -0.35
N HIS A 408 10.89 11.50 -0.09
CA HIS A 408 9.63 11.18 -0.77
C HIS A 408 8.56 12.25 -0.52
N LEU A 409 8.35 12.65 0.74
CA LEU A 409 7.38 13.70 1.06
C LEU A 409 7.68 15.01 0.36
N TYR A 410 8.92 15.51 0.43
CA TYR A 410 9.29 16.77 -0.22
C TYR A 410 9.13 16.70 -1.74
N TRP A 411 9.49 15.58 -2.37
CA TRP A 411 9.27 15.37 -3.80
C TRP A 411 7.79 15.45 -4.19
N TYR A 412 6.91 14.74 -3.47
CA TYR A 412 5.49 14.76 -3.78
C TYR A 412 4.81 16.09 -3.43
N LEU A 413 5.21 16.73 -2.34
CA LEU A 413 4.77 18.08 -2.00
C LEU A 413 5.18 19.07 -3.09
N MET A 414 6.39 18.98 -3.62
CA MET A 414 6.86 19.84 -4.71
C MET A 414 6.06 19.65 -6.00
N ILE A 415 5.74 18.39 -6.37
CA ILE A 415 4.93 18.11 -7.57
C ILE A 415 3.51 18.71 -7.45
N ILE A 416 2.96 18.76 -6.23
CA ILE A 416 1.60 19.23 -5.99
C ILE A 416 1.54 20.74 -5.75
N PHE A 417 2.54 21.28 -5.06
CA PHE A 417 2.64 22.67 -4.64
C PHE A 417 3.99 23.26 -5.09
N PRO A 418 4.23 23.41 -6.40
CA PRO A 418 5.55 23.76 -6.93
C PRO A 418 6.03 25.16 -6.54
N GLU A 419 5.11 26.08 -6.23
CA GLU A 419 5.42 27.46 -5.86
C GLU A 419 5.64 27.63 -4.34
N GLU A 420 5.31 26.62 -3.54
CA GLU A 420 5.42 26.70 -2.09
C GLU A 420 6.87 26.74 -1.63
N LYS A 421 7.09 27.52 -0.57
CA LYS A 421 8.36 27.56 0.15
C LYS A 421 8.13 27.11 1.58
N PHE A 422 9.04 26.28 2.07
CA PHE A 422 9.04 25.85 3.46
C PHE A 422 10.26 26.41 4.17
N LYS A 423 10.05 27.13 5.27
CA LYS A 423 11.10 27.83 6.04
C LYS A 423 12.02 28.68 5.14
N GLY A 424 11.43 29.39 4.17
CA GLY A 424 12.12 30.29 3.24
C GLY A 424 12.82 29.61 2.06
N GLN A 425 12.87 28.28 2.00
CA GLN A 425 13.51 27.51 0.92
C GLN A 425 12.49 26.80 0.03
N SER A 426 12.86 26.54 -1.23
CA SER A 426 12.01 25.74 -2.12
C SER A 426 11.96 24.27 -1.65
N LEU A 427 10.91 23.56 -2.04
CA LEU A 427 10.76 22.14 -1.70
C LEU A 427 11.81 21.25 -2.39
N LEU A 428 12.32 21.70 -3.54
CA LEU A 428 13.46 21.07 -4.22
C LEU A 428 14.71 21.06 -3.33
N VAL A 429 15.01 22.19 -2.65
CA VAL A 429 16.16 22.28 -1.75
C VAL A 429 16.05 21.27 -0.62
N TRP A 430 14.86 21.12 -0.02
CA TRP A 430 14.63 20.14 1.05
C TRP A 430 14.71 18.68 0.56
N TYR A 431 14.23 18.41 -0.66
CA TYR A 431 14.39 17.11 -1.32
C TYR A 431 15.87 16.77 -1.53
N LEU A 432 16.63 17.66 -2.18
CA LEU A 432 18.06 17.46 -2.46
C LEU A 432 18.88 17.36 -1.18
N TYR A 433 18.55 18.15 -0.15
CA TYR A 433 19.17 18.03 1.17
C TYR A 433 18.95 16.64 1.77
N SER A 434 17.72 16.13 1.71
CA SER A 434 17.39 14.80 2.21
C SER A 434 18.18 13.70 1.47
N LEU A 435 18.37 13.83 0.15
CA LEU A 435 19.21 12.91 -0.64
C LEU A 435 20.70 13.02 -0.27
N GLN A 436 21.21 14.24 -0.08
CA GLN A 436 22.59 14.45 0.37
C GLN A 436 22.85 13.78 1.72
N LYS A 437 21.88 13.80 2.65
CA LYS A 437 22.00 13.07 3.94
C LYS A 437 22.00 11.55 3.78
N LEU A 438 21.46 11.03 2.68
CA LEU A 438 21.57 9.60 2.31
C LEU A 438 22.88 9.27 1.58
N GLY A 439 23.68 10.28 1.22
CA GLY A 439 24.88 10.12 0.41
C GLY A 439 24.61 10.04 -1.10
N VAL A 440 23.41 10.42 -1.54
CA VAL A 440 23.00 10.43 -2.97
C VAL A 440 23.05 11.87 -3.47
N THR A 441 23.96 12.17 -4.40
CA THR A 441 24.21 13.55 -4.86
C THR A 441 23.98 13.73 -6.35
N GLU A 442 24.00 12.64 -7.11
CA GLU A 442 23.83 12.61 -8.56
C GLU A 442 22.54 13.30 -9.05
N PRO A 443 21.39 13.17 -8.35
CA PRO A 443 20.16 13.88 -8.71
C PRO A 443 20.30 15.40 -8.83
N GLN A 444 21.26 16.04 -8.14
CA GLN A 444 21.49 17.47 -8.25
C GLN A 444 21.82 17.89 -9.69
N HIS A 445 22.52 17.05 -10.45
CA HIS A 445 22.93 17.34 -11.82
C HIS A 445 21.78 17.37 -12.83
N PHE A 446 20.57 16.94 -12.47
CA PHE A 446 19.39 17.04 -13.33
C PHE A 446 18.73 18.42 -13.28
N PHE A 447 19.17 19.28 -12.37
CA PHE A 447 18.67 20.64 -12.21
C PHE A 447 19.71 21.66 -12.69
N LYS A 448 19.24 22.82 -13.16
CA LYS A 448 20.10 23.84 -13.78
C LYS A 448 20.97 24.62 -12.79
N GLU A 449 20.51 24.73 -11.55
CA GLU A 449 21.14 25.56 -10.52
C GLU A 449 22.13 24.73 -9.68
N ASP A 450 23.18 25.38 -9.17
CA ASP A 450 24.08 24.79 -8.18
C ASP A 450 23.53 25.02 -6.77
N TYR A 451 23.15 23.93 -6.10
CA TYR A 451 22.58 23.96 -4.76
C TYR A 451 23.62 23.75 -3.65
N THR A 452 24.89 23.47 -3.99
CA THR A 452 25.93 23.02 -3.05
C THR A 452 26.07 23.94 -1.84
N ALA A 453 26.16 25.25 -2.06
CA ALA A 453 26.33 26.22 -0.97
C ALA A 453 25.13 26.25 -0.02
N ILE A 454 23.90 26.21 -0.57
CA ILE A 454 22.67 26.22 0.22
C ILE A 454 22.56 24.93 1.04
N LEU A 455 22.78 23.77 0.41
CA LEU A 455 22.67 22.47 1.07
C LEU A 455 23.67 22.31 2.22
N ASN A 456 24.92 22.77 2.04
CA ASN A 456 25.94 22.73 3.09
C ASN A 456 25.61 23.66 4.27
N GLY A 457 24.90 24.78 4.03
CA GLY A 457 24.44 25.68 5.08
C GLY A 457 23.28 25.14 5.94
N LEU A 458 22.54 24.16 5.42
CA LEU A 458 21.36 23.63 6.13
C LEU A 458 21.71 22.81 7.37
N ASP A 459 22.85 22.10 7.40
CA ASP A 459 23.27 21.34 8.59
C ASP A 459 23.41 22.27 9.81
N LYS A 460 24.11 23.39 9.65
CA LYS A 460 24.26 24.41 10.70
C LYS A 460 22.91 25.02 11.09
N THR A 461 22.09 25.37 10.11
CA THR A 461 20.76 25.95 10.34
C THR A 461 19.88 25.03 11.18
N ARG A 462 19.89 23.72 10.88
CA ARG A 462 19.11 22.72 11.62
C ARG A 462 19.66 22.46 13.01
N GLU A 463 20.98 22.40 13.16
CA GLU A 463 21.62 22.27 14.47
C GLU A 463 21.32 23.47 15.38
N GLU A 464 21.35 24.69 14.85
CA GLU A 464 20.97 25.90 15.57
C GLU A 464 19.49 25.89 15.96
N ALA A 465 18.59 25.48 15.04
CA ALA A 465 17.17 25.34 15.35
C ALA A 465 16.93 24.35 16.50
N MET A 466 17.57 23.17 16.46
CA MET A 466 17.51 22.19 17.55
C MET A 466 18.04 22.75 18.87
N LYS A 467 19.22 23.37 18.87
CA LYS A 467 19.83 23.95 20.09
C LYS A 467 19.02 25.12 20.67
N ASN A 468 18.22 25.78 19.84
CA ASN A 468 17.35 26.87 20.24
C ASN A 468 16.00 26.42 20.78
N ASP A 469 15.62 25.16 20.58
CA ASP A 469 14.38 24.58 21.06
C ASP A 469 14.29 24.63 22.60
N PRO A 470 13.13 24.99 23.18
CA PRO A 470 12.95 25.04 24.64
C PRO A 470 13.29 23.74 25.36
N LEU A 471 12.96 22.58 24.78
CA LEU A 471 13.25 21.27 25.40
C LEU A 471 14.73 20.91 25.32
N TYR A 472 15.45 21.37 24.29
CA TYR A 472 16.90 21.22 24.27
C TYR A 472 17.54 22.03 25.39
N LYS A 473 17.06 23.26 25.60
CA LYS A 473 17.59 24.20 26.60
C LYS A 473 17.29 23.76 28.04
N SER A 474 16.20 23.04 28.29
CA SER A 474 15.87 22.55 29.64
C SER A 474 16.85 21.52 30.21
N PHE A 475 17.78 21.00 29.39
CA PHE A 475 18.86 20.09 29.81
C PHE A 475 20.21 20.79 29.98
N LYS A 476 20.27 22.11 29.79
CA LYS A 476 21.45 22.91 30.11
C LYS A 476 21.29 23.49 31.51
N GLU A 477 21.56 22.66 32.52
CA GLU A 477 21.96 23.11 33.86
C GLU A 477 23.45 22.85 34.05
#